data_AF-A0A926SR91-F1
#
_entry.id   AF-A0A926SR91-F1
#
_cell.length_a   1.000
_cell.length_b   1.000
_cell.length_c   1.000
_cell.angle_alpha   90.00
_cell.angle_beta   90.00
_cell.angle_gamma   90.00
#
_symmetry.space_group_name_H-M   'P 1'
#
loop_
_entity.id
_entity.type
_entity.pdbx_description
1 polymer ?
#
loop_
_entity_poly.entity_id
_entity_poly.type
_entity_poly.pdbx_seq_one_letter_code
_entity_poly.pdbx_strand_id
1 'polypeptide(L)'
;MKLLSVNVGLPREVVWKRKTVKTVIFKEPVRDRVMVRAAKLIPLGSPNLDDDEQVDLSAHGGADKAVYGYPSEHYDDWQSELPDTTLTPGNFGESSTESFTRKLA
;
A
#
# COMPACT_ATOMS: atom_id res chain seq x y z
N MET A 1 -3.05 0.34 -18.76
CA MET A 1 -2.65 0.46 -17.35
C MET A 1 -2.19 1.88 -17.10
N LYS A 2 -2.67 2.50 -16.02
CA LYS A 2 -2.26 3.83 -15.55
C LYS A 2 -2.09 3.79 -14.02
N LEU A 3 -0.96 4.28 -13.52
CA LEU A 3 -0.75 4.50 -12.08
C LEU A 3 -1.55 5.74 -11.66
N LEU A 4 -2.48 5.58 -10.72
CA LEU A 4 -3.37 6.66 -10.23
C LEU A 4 -2.88 7.27 -8.93
N SER A 5 -2.33 6.44 -8.04
CA SER A 5 -1.80 6.87 -6.75
C SER A 5 -0.56 6.05 -6.36
N VAL A 6 0.37 6.69 -5.68
CA VAL A 6 1.41 6.04 -4.87
C VAL A 6 1.07 6.34 -3.43
N ASN A 7 1.01 5.31 -2.60
CA ASN A 7 0.64 5.47 -1.20
C ASN A 7 1.78 4.93 -0.33
N VAL A 8 2.13 5.66 0.72
CA VAL A 8 3.20 5.28 1.65
C VAL A 8 2.67 5.29 3.08
N GLY A 9 3.26 4.47 3.95
CA GLY A 9 2.89 4.43 5.36
C GLY A 9 4.08 4.11 6.26
N LEU A 10 4.20 4.85 7.36
CA LEU A 10 5.12 4.53 8.43
C LEU A 10 4.45 3.63 9.47
N PRO A 11 5.22 2.80 10.21
CA PRO A 11 4.63 1.91 11.19
C PRO A 11 3.99 2.69 12.31
N ARG A 12 2.77 2.30 12.64
CA ARG A 12 2.04 2.85 13.79
C ARG A 12 1.45 1.77 14.64
N GLU A 13 1.30 2.07 15.92
CA GLU A 13 0.60 1.21 16.87
C GLU A 13 -0.90 1.49 16.80
N VAL A 14 -1.69 0.43 16.69
CA VAL A 14 -3.15 0.52 16.75
C VAL A 14 -3.71 -0.52 17.70
N VAL A 15 -4.86 -0.22 18.31
CA VAL A 15 -5.58 -1.18 19.16
C VAL A 15 -6.51 -2.01 18.28
N TRP A 16 -6.19 -3.28 18.10
CA TRP A 16 -7.02 -4.24 17.38
C TRP A 16 -7.35 -5.43 18.27
N LYS A 17 -8.65 -5.76 18.41
CA LYS A 17 -9.14 -6.84 19.30
C LYS A 17 -8.55 -6.75 20.73
N ARG A 18 -8.51 -5.53 21.28
CA ARG A 18 -7.95 -5.23 22.62
C ARG A 18 -6.44 -5.51 22.77
N LYS A 19 -5.71 -5.67 21.67
CA LYS A 19 -4.25 -5.80 21.65
C LYS A 19 -3.63 -4.65 20.87
N THR A 20 -2.51 -4.13 21.36
CA THR A 20 -1.70 -3.19 20.58
C THR A 20 -0.93 -3.97 19.53
N VAL A 21 -1.10 -3.59 18.27
CA VAL A 21 -0.37 -4.18 17.13
C VAL A 21 0.34 -3.07 16.37
N LYS A 22 1.62 -3.31 16.02
CA LYS A 22 2.38 -2.43 15.12
C LYS A 22 2.08 -2.83 13.69
N THR A 23 1.64 -1.87 12.86
CA THR A 23 1.20 -2.12 11.48
C THR A 23 1.54 -0.96 10.55
N VAL A 24 1.61 -1.26 9.25
CA VAL A 24 1.80 -0.31 8.13
C VAL A 24 0.65 -0.38 7.12
N ILE A 25 -0.47 -1.01 7.50
CA ILE A 25 -1.65 -1.16 6.63
C ILE A 25 -2.25 0.18 6.22
N PHE A 26 -1.97 1.23 6.99
CA PHE A 26 -2.51 2.55 6.73
C PHE A 26 -1.52 3.35 5.90
N LYS A 27 -1.90 3.60 4.65
CA LYS A 27 -1.11 4.36 3.70
C LYS A 27 -1.87 5.57 3.22
N GLU A 28 -1.12 6.62 2.89
CA GLU A 28 -1.66 7.88 2.40
C GLU A 28 -1.05 8.22 1.04
N PRO A 29 -1.84 8.79 0.11
CA PRO A 29 -1.33 9.23 -1.18
C PRO A 29 -0.23 10.29 -1.04
N VAL A 30 0.86 10.13 -1.79
CA VAL A 30 1.91 11.13 -1.90
C VAL A 30 1.93 11.77 -3.28
N ARG A 31 2.26 13.06 -3.32
CA ARG A 31 2.29 13.86 -4.56
C ARG A 31 3.65 13.87 -5.23
N ASP A 32 4.70 13.68 -4.43
CA ASP A 32 6.08 13.74 -4.90
C ASP A 32 6.56 12.40 -5.46
N ARG A 33 7.70 12.43 -6.15
CA ARG A 33 8.32 11.21 -6.68
C ARG A 33 8.84 10.37 -5.53
N VAL A 34 8.53 9.08 -5.57
CA VAL A 34 9.01 8.10 -4.59
C VAL A 34 9.95 7.12 -5.26
N MET A 35 11.12 6.89 -4.65
CA MET A 35 12.09 5.92 -5.16
C MET A 35 11.75 4.52 -4.67
N VAL A 36 11.74 3.55 -5.58
CA VAL A 36 11.74 2.12 -5.22
C VAL A 36 13.19 1.65 -5.11
N ARG A 37 13.56 1.11 -3.94
CA ARG A 37 14.88 0.56 -3.63
C ARG A 37 14.81 -0.97 -3.57
N ALA A 38 15.80 -1.62 -4.14
CA ALA A 38 15.91 -3.08 -4.05
C ALA A 38 16.25 -3.48 -2.61
N ALA A 39 15.42 -4.32 -1.98
CA ALA A 39 15.61 -4.83 -0.62
C ALA A 39 17.02 -5.42 -0.36
N LYS A 40 17.69 -5.93 -1.40
CA LYS A 40 19.01 -6.56 -1.32
C LYS A 40 20.16 -5.56 -1.12
N LEU A 41 19.92 -4.27 -1.37
CA LEU A 41 20.92 -3.20 -1.29
C LEU A 41 20.74 -2.30 -0.05
N ILE A 42 19.76 -2.58 0.80
CA ILE A 42 19.44 -1.78 1.98
C ILE A 42 19.52 -2.67 3.25
N PRO A 43 19.93 -2.12 4.41
CA PRO A 43 19.95 -2.88 5.66
C PRO A 43 18.60 -3.53 5.97
N LEU A 44 18.60 -4.73 6.56
CA LEU A 44 17.37 -5.40 7.02
C LEU A 44 16.53 -4.44 7.87
N GLY A 45 15.26 -4.29 7.51
CA GLY A 45 14.33 -3.35 8.15
C GLY A 45 14.22 -1.98 7.46
N SER A 46 14.99 -1.73 6.40
CA SER A 46 14.85 -0.50 5.60
C SER A 46 13.63 -0.57 4.66
N PRO A 47 12.96 0.56 4.40
CA PRO A 47 11.82 0.62 3.49
C PRO A 47 12.22 0.35 2.02
N ASN A 48 11.41 -0.42 1.30
CA ASN A 48 11.61 -0.68 -0.14
C ASN A 48 11.14 0.47 -1.02
N LEU A 49 10.26 1.32 -0.51
CA LEU A 49 9.76 2.51 -1.17
C LEU A 49 9.96 3.65 -0.18
N ASP A 50 10.57 4.76 -0.60
CA ASP A 50 10.88 5.87 0.33
C ASP A 50 9.62 6.26 1.13
N ASP A 51 9.76 6.37 2.46
CA ASP A 51 8.70 6.64 3.43
C ASP A 51 7.57 5.57 3.57
N ASP A 52 7.75 4.37 3.00
CA ASP A 52 6.87 3.20 3.16
C ASP A 52 7.63 2.03 3.83
N GLU A 53 7.49 1.88 5.15
CA GLU A 53 8.18 0.82 5.90
C GLU A 53 7.42 -0.51 5.89
N GLN A 54 8.16 -1.58 6.19
CA GLN A 54 7.61 -2.93 6.33
C GLN A 54 7.91 -3.42 7.76
N VAL A 55 6.86 -3.82 8.49
CA VAL A 55 7.00 -4.14 9.93
C VAL A 55 7.45 -5.58 10.18
N ASP A 56 7.11 -6.50 9.28
CA ASP A 56 7.46 -7.92 9.41
C ASP A 56 7.96 -8.50 8.08
N LEU A 57 9.26 -8.45 7.86
CA LEU A 57 9.91 -8.98 6.66
C LEU A 57 9.90 -10.53 6.58
N SER A 58 9.51 -11.24 7.64
CA SER A 58 9.46 -12.72 7.64
C SER A 58 8.26 -13.27 6.87
N ALA A 59 7.15 -12.53 6.88
CA ALA A 59 5.91 -12.85 6.16
C ALA A 59 5.54 -11.79 5.10
N HIS A 60 5.78 -10.52 5.41
CA HIS A 60 5.32 -9.34 4.69
C HIS A 60 6.50 -8.44 4.32
N GLY A 61 7.25 -8.86 3.29
CA GLY A 61 8.28 -8.01 2.73
C GLY A 61 9.33 -8.71 1.88
N GLY A 62 10.44 -8.02 1.67
CA GLY A 62 11.54 -8.44 0.81
C GLY A 62 11.38 -7.97 -0.64
N ALA A 63 12.39 -8.25 -1.47
CA ALA A 63 12.48 -7.71 -2.83
C ALA A 63 11.26 -8.10 -3.70
N ASP A 64 10.74 -9.31 -3.52
CA ASP A 64 9.61 -9.83 -4.31
C ASP A 64 8.25 -9.25 -3.87
N LYS A 65 8.21 -8.51 -2.75
CA LYS A 65 7.03 -7.86 -2.18
C LYS A 65 7.31 -6.38 -1.90
N ALA A 66 8.14 -5.76 -2.73
CA ALA A 66 8.55 -4.36 -2.58
C ALA A 66 7.40 -3.38 -2.84
N VAL A 67 6.49 -3.73 -3.76
CA VAL A 67 5.32 -2.92 -4.12
C VAL A 67 4.09 -3.82 -4.10
N TYR A 68 3.05 -3.36 -3.43
CA TYR A 68 1.73 -3.98 -3.46
C TYR A 68 0.79 -3.11 -4.30
N GLY A 69 0.35 -3.61 -5.46
CA GLY A 69 -0.60 -2.93 -6.34
C GLY A 69 -2.05 -3.37 -6.11
N TYR A 70 -2.99 -2.44 -6.18
CA TYR A 70 -4.42 -2.71 -6.11
C TYR A 70 -5.20 -2.05 -7.27
N PRO A 71 -6.07 -2.79 -7.98
CA PRO A 71 -6.89 -2.23 -9.04
C PRO A 71 -7.90 -1.22 -8.49
N SER A 72 -7.93 -0.03 -9.10
CA SER A 72 -8.90 1.01 -8.78
C SER A 72 -10.34 0.57 -9.01
N GLU A 73 -10.56 -0.35 -9.95
CA GLU A 73 -11.87 -0.87 -10.33
C GLU A 73 -12.57 -1.57 -9.16
N HIS A 74 -11.83 -2.15 -8.22
CA HIS A 74 -12.42 -2.80 -7.05
C HIS A 74 -12.89 -1.81 -5.98
N TYR A 75 -12.47 -0.54 -6.02
CA TYR A 75 -12.96 0.45 -5.06
C TYR A 75 -14.46 0.70 -5.21
N ASP A 76 -14.98 0.68 -6.44
CA ASP A 76 -16.41 0.87 -6.71
C ASP A 76 -17.26 -0.28 -6.13
N ASP A 77 -16.76 -1.52 -6.26
CA ASP A 77 -17.39 -2.71 -5.68
C ASP A 77 -17.44 -2.58 -4.15
N TRP A 78 -16.31 -2.25 -3.51
CA TRP A 78 -16.26 -2.09 -2.05
C TRP A 78 -17.06 -0.90 -1.55
N GLN A 79 -17.13 0.20 -2.30
CA GLN A 79 -17.93 1.36 -1.95
C GLN A 79 -19.42 1.02 -1.93
N SER A 80 -19.85 0.08 -2.78
CA SER A 80 -21.22 -0.44 -2.81
C SER A 80 -21.53 -1.31 -1.59
N GLU A 81 -20.56 -2.12 -1.14
CA GLU A 81 -20.69 -2.97 0.05
C GLU A 81 -20.53 -2.18 1.38
N LEU A 82 -19.83 -1.05 1.34
CA LEU A 82 -19.52 -0.19 2.50
C LEU A 82 -19.98 1.26 2.25
N PRO A 83 -21.29 1.51 2.09
CA PRO A 83 -21.80 2.82 1.66
C PRO A 83 -21.47 3.97 2.62
N ASP A 84 -21.33 3.67 3.92
CA ASP A 84 -21.02 4.66 4.96
C ASP A 84 -19.51 4.87 5.18
N THR A 85 -18.66 4.18 4.42
CA THR A 85 -17.21 4.31 4.50
C THR A 85 -16.70 5.07 3.30
N THR A 86 -15.96 6.15 3.53
CA THR A 86 -15.23 6.84 2.45
C THR A 86 -13.97 6.04 2.12
N LEU A 87 -13.95 5.39 0.96
CA LEU A 87 -12.77 4.66 0.49
C LEU A 87 -11.89 5.57 -0.37
N THR A 88 -10.60 5.56 -0.08
CA THR A 88 -9.56 6.36 -0.75
C THR A 88 -8.34 5.48 -1.05
N PRO A 89 -7.54 5.82 -2.08
CA PRO A 89 -6.29 5.12 -2.38
C PRO A 89 -5.43 4.92 -1.13
N GLY A 90 -4.94 3.69 -0.92
CA GLY A 90 -4.16 3.28 0.24
C GLY A 90 -4.97 2.59 1.35
N ASN A 91 -6.31 2.59 1.30
CA ASN A 91 -7.15 1.98 2.34
C ASN A 91 -7.04 0.45 2.42
N PHE A 92 -6.57 -0.21 1.37
CA PHE A 92 -6.27 -1.65 1.39
C PHE A 92 -4.79 -1.93 1.71
N GLY A 93 -4.01 -0.89 2.04
CA GLY A 93 -2.59 -0.97 2.34
C GLY A 93 -1.69 -1.09 1.11
N GLU A 94 -2.24 -0.83 -0.08
CA GLU A 94 -1.51 -0.88 -1.34
C GLU A 94 -0.53 0.28 -1.47
N SER A 95 0.66 -0.02 -1.96
CA SER A 95 1.67 1.00 -2.30
C SER A 95 1.37 1.68 -3.63
N SER A 96 0.61 1.03 -4.53
CA SER A 96 0.15 1.61 -5.79
C SER A 96 -1.32 1.30 -6.07
N THR A 97 -2.07 2.32 -6.50
CA THR A 97 -3.44 2.18 -7.00
C THR A 97 -3.44 2.37 -8.50
N GLU A 98 -3.95 1.40 -9.25
CA GLU A 98 -3.75 1.29 -10.70
C GLU A 98 -5.07 1.08 -11.43
N SER A 99 -5.27 1.76 -12.56
CA SER A 99 -6.40 1.46 -13.46
C SER A 99 -5.95 0.63 -14.66
N PHE A 100 -6.73 -0.40 -14.95
CA PHE A 100 -6.57 -1.32 -16.05
C PHE A 100 -7.70 -1.16 -17.06
N THR A 101 -7.71 -0.04 -17.78
CA THR A 101 -8.52 0.09 -18.98
C THR A 101 -8.05 -0.91 -20.04
N ARG A 102 -8.91 -1.87 -20.40
CA ARG A 102 -8.75 -2.64 -21.65
C ARG A 102 -8.89 -1.64 -22.80
N LYS A 103 -7.86 -1.52 -23.63
CA LYS A 103 -8.11 -1.10 -25.02
C LYS A 103 -8.87 -2.26 -25.65
N LEU A 104 -10.17 -2.08 -25.91
CA LEU A 104 -10.86 -2.93 -26.86
C LEU A 104 -10.13 -2.73 -28.20
N ALA A 105 -9.45 -3.78 -28.64
CA ALA A 105 -8.81 -3.85 -29.95
C ALA A 105 -9.87 -4.12 -31.02
#